data_AF-A0A9E2CD44-F1
#
_entry.id   AF-A0A9E2CD44-F1
#
_cell.length_a   1.000
_cell.length_b   1.000
_cell.length_c   1.000
_cell.angle_alpha   90.00
_cell.angle_beta   90.00
_cell.angle_gamma   90.00
#
_symmetry.space_group_name_H-M   'P 1'
#
loop_
_entity.id
_entity.type
_entity.pdbx_description
1 polymer ?
#
loop_
_entity_poly.entity_id
_entity_poly.type
_entity_poly.pdbx_seq_one_letter_code
_entity_poly.pdbx_strand_id
1 'polypeptide(L)'
;MSTVDNLIEPRIKDICVREEEIIAQLVDGRTISVPLTWSWRLLKATPKQRSRFEIIGDGYGVHWPDIDEDISAEGMLYGIPAHREKHGHLQVSAVGVGM
;
A
#
# COMPACT_ATOMS: atom_id res chain seq x y z
N MET A 1 -27.37 -25.22 6.26
CA MET A 1 -26.45 -25.12 5.12
C MET A 1 -25.45 -24.04 5.51
N SER A 2 -24.40 -24.43 6.22
CA SER A 2 -23.38 -23.49 6.70
C SER A 2 -22.46 -23.21 5.52
N THR A 3 -22.58 -22.03 4.93
CA THR A 3 -21.59 -21.52 3.99
C THR A 3 -20.30 -21.41 4.77
N VAL A 4 -19.43 -22.41 4.64
CA VAL A 4 -18.01 -22.17 4.84
C VAL A 4 -17.64 -21.26 3.68
N ASP A 5 -17.74 -19.96 3.89
CA ASP A 5 -17.13 -18.98 3.02
C ASP A 5 -15.64 -19.30 3.07
N ASN A 6 -15.19 -20.10 2.10
CA ASN A 6 -13.79 -20.28 1.81
C ASN A 6 -13.32 -18.97 1.16
N LEU A 7 -13.32 -17.90 1.95
CA LEU A 7 -12.76 -16.60 1.61
C LEU A 7 -11.27 -16.85 1.42
N ILE A 8 -10.89 -17.14 0.19
CA ILE A 8 -9.50 -17.16 -0.22
C ILE A 8 -9.02 -15.72 -0.05
N GLU A 9 -8.37 -15.46 1.08
CA GLU A 9 -7.73 -14.18 1.36
C GLU A 9 -6.72 -13.90 0.24
N PRO A 10 -6.76 -12.70 -0.39
CA PRO A 10 -5.85 -12.41 -1.49
C PRO A 10 -4.41 -12.38 -0.96
N ARG A 11 -3.53 -13.17 -1.57
CA ARG A 11 -2.09 -13.16 -1.29
C ARG A 11 -1.32 -12.72 -2.52
N ILE A 12 -0.52 -11.66 -2.39
CA ILE A 12 0.35 -11.15 -3.43
C ILE A 12 1.53 -12.10 -3.61
N LYS A 13 1.69 -12.56 -4.85
CA LYS A 13 2.83 -13.33 -5.32
C LYS A 13 3.91 -12.43 -5.92
N ASP A 14 3.49 -11.38 -6.64
CA ASP A 14 4.39 -10.45 -7.32
C ASP A 14 3.68 -9.11 -7.56
N ILE A 15 4.47 -8.03 -7.73
CA ILE A 15 3.97 -6.69 -8.03
C ILE A 15 4.75 -6.05 -9.17
N CYS A 16 4.04 -5.36 -10.06
CA CYS A 16 4.60 -4.52 -11.10
C CYS A 16 4.01 -3.11 -11.00
N VAL A 17 4.86 -2.10 -10.91
CA VAL A 17 4.43 -0.69 -10.91
C VAL A 17 4.82 -0.06 -12.24
N ARG A 18 3.83 0.41 -12.98
CA ARG A 18 4.00 1.11 -14.25
C ARG A 18 3.84 2.62 -14.09
N GLU A 19 3.75 3.34 -15.20
CA GLU A 19 3.56 4.79 -15.21
C GLU A 19 2.21 5.20 -14.61
N GLU A 20 1.16 4.41 -14.81
CA GLU A 20 -0.22 4.76 -14.43
C GLU A 20 -0.91 3.75 -13.49
N GLU A 21 -0.32 2.58 -13.28
CA GLU A 21 -0.96 1.46 -12.58
C GLU A 21 -0.02 0.71 -11.63
N ILE A 22 -0.60 0.18 -10.55
CA ILE A 22 0.01 -0.81 -9.65
C ILE A 22 -0.71 -2.13 -9.93
N ILE A 23 0.06 -3.15 -10.32
CA ILE A 23 -0.47 -4.45 -10.74
C ILE A 23 0.03 -5.51 -9.76
N ALA A 24 -0.89 -6.20 -9.09
CA ALA A 24 -0.60 -7.35 -8.25
C ALA A 24 -0.98 -8.65 -8.95
N GLN A 25 -0.06 -9.61 -8.96
CA GLN A 25 -0.36 -11.00 -9.26
C GLN A 25 -0.63 -11.72 -7.95
N LEU A 26 -1.77 -12.39 -7.83
CA LEU A 26 -2.13 -13.15 -6.64
C LEU A 26 -1.73 -14.62 -6.76
N VAL A 27 -1.51 -15.28 -5.62
CA VAL A 27 -1.15 -16.71 -5.54
C VAL A 27 -2.24 -17.60 -6.15
N ASP A 28 -3.50 -17.19 -6.10
CA ASP A 28 -4.64 -17.91 -6.66
C ASP A 28 -4.83 -17.72 -8.19
N GLY A 29 -3.89 -17.02 -8.84
CA GLY A 29 -3.86 -16.82 -10.28
C GLY A 29 -4.64 -15.60 -10.78
N ARG A 30 -5.27 -14.83 -9.90
CA ARG A 30 -5.87 -13.54 -10.27
C ARG A 30 -4.80 -12.47 -10.49
N THR A 31 -5.13 -11.49 -11.33
CA THR A 31 -4.36 -10.25 -11.46
C THR A 31 -5.27 -9.08 -11.14
N ILE A 32 -4.81 -8.18 -10.28
CA ILE A 32 -5.53 -6.95 -9.91
C ILE A 32 -4.69 -5.77 -10.37
N SER A 33 -5.28 -4.84 -11.13
CA SER A 33 -4.66 -3.57 -11.49
C SER A 33 -5.47 -2.43 -10.86
N VAL A 34 -4.77 -1.50 -10.23
CA VAL A 34 -5.35 -0.28 -9.67
C VAL A 34 -4.55 0.93 -10.14
N PRO A 35 -5.14 2.14 -10.19
CA PRO A 35 -4.40 3.35 -10.56
C PRO A 35 -3.23 3.63 -9.60
N LEU A 36 -2.09 4.07 -10.15
CA LEU A 36 -0.93 4.50 -9.36
C LEU A 36 -1.26 5.64 -8.39
N THR A 37 -2.27 6.44 -8.73
CA THR A 37 -2.79 7.53 -7.89
C THR A 37 -3.39 7.07 -6.56
N TRP A 38 -3.60 5.77 -6.36
CA TRP A 38 -3.96 5.19 -5.07
C TRP A 38 -2.94 5.43 -3.97
N SER A 39 -1.67 5.58 -4.36
CA SER A 39 -0.60 5.96 -3.44
C SER A 39 0.06 7.23 -3.94
N TRP A 40 -0.13 8.30 -3.18
CA TRP A 40 0.54 9.57 -3.44
C TRP A 40 2.07 9.46 -3.33
N ARG A 41 2.57 8.50 -2.52
CA ARG A 41 4.00 8.24 -2.37
C ARG A 41 4.55 7.52 -3.60
N LEU A 42 3.90 6.45 -4.06
CA LEU A 42 4.30 5.76 -5.29
C LEU A 42 4.18 6.65 -6.52
N LEU A 43 3.16 7.50 -6.59
CA LEU A 43 3.00 8.50 -7.65
C LEU A 43 4.22 9.43 -7.75
N LYS A 44 4.81 9.82 -6.61
CA LYS A 44 6.01 10.68 -6.53
C LYS A 44 7.34 9.91 -6.58
N ALA A 45 7.30 8.59 -6.40
CA ALA A 45 8.50 7.76 -6.37
C ALA A 45 9.14 7.63 -7.76
N THR A 46 10.47 7.60 -7.80
CA THR A 46 11.23 7.30 -9.02
C THR A 46 11.05 5.83 -9.44
N PRO A 47 11.29 5.48 -10.71
CA PRO A 47 11.24 4.09 -11.16
C PRO A 47 12.11 3.14 -10.32
N LYS A 48 13.29 3.61 -9.89
CA LYS A 48 14.21 2.84 -9.02
C LYS A 48 13.63 2.58 -7.63
N GLN A 49 12.92 3.54 -7.06
CA GLN A 49 12.25 3.35 -5.76
C GLN A 49 11.05 2.41 -5.92
N ARG A 50 10.26 2.57 -6.98
CA ARG A 50 9.12 1.67 -7.27
C ARG A 50 9.53 0.22 -7.48
N SER A 51 10.72 -0.02 -8.02
CA SER A 51 11.25 -1.37 -8.24
C SER A 51 11.86 -2.01 -6.97
N ARG A 52 11.95 -1.28 -5.85
CA ARG A 52 12.50 -1.78 -4.59
C ARG A 52 11.38 -1.92 -3.58
N PHE A 53 10.85 -3.14 -3.51
CA PHE A 53 9.76 -3.50 -2.63
C PHE A 53 10.02 -4.85 -1.97
N GLU A 54 9.27 -5.11 -0.92
CA GLU A 54 9.25 -6.37 -0.17
C GLU A 54 7.81 -6.84 -0.04
N ILE A 55 7.54 -8.09 -0.40
CA ILE A 55 6.24 -8.70 -0.08
C ILE A 55 6.29 -9.07 1.40
N ILE A 56 5.33 -8.54 2.17
CA ILE A 56 5.29 -8.66 3.63
C ILE A 56 4.04 -9.43 4.09
N GLY A 57 4.07 -9.89 5.33
CA GLY A 57 2.94 -10.57 5.96
C GLY A 57 2.46 -11.77 5.14
N ASP A 58 3.37 -12.60 4.63
CA ASP A 58 2.99 -13.79 3.85
C ASP A 58 2.08 -13.46 2.64
N GLY A 59 2.33 -12.33 1.98
CA GLY A 59 1.57 -11.88 0.80
C GLY A 59 0.35 -11.02 1.11
N TYR A 60 0.08 -10.67 2.37
CA TYR A 60 -1.01 -9.72 2.70
C TYR A 60 -0.73 -8.30 2.23
N GLY A 61 0.53 -7.94 2.01
CA GLY A 61 0.88 -6.61 1.52
C GLY A 61 2.26 -6.53 0.88
N VAL A 62 2.56 -5.34 0.39
CA VAL A 62 3.86 -4.98 -0.18
C VAL A 62 4.32 -3.68 0.46
N HIS A 63 5.56 -3.69 0.93
CA HIS A 63 6.25 -2.55 1.51
C HIS A 63 7.28 -1.98 0.53
N TRP A 64 7.29 -0.67 0.35
CA TRP A 64 8.34 0.07 -0.36
C TRP A 64 9.21 0.84 0.64
N PRO A 65 10.36 0.29 1.07
CA PRO A 65 11.17 0.86 2.16
C PRO A 65 11.77 2.23 1.82
N ASP A 66 12.10 2.49 0.54
CA ASP A 66 12.72 3.75 0.13
C ASP A 66 11.78 4.96 0.23
N ILE A 67 10.46 4.73 0.37
CA ILE A 67 9.44 5.79 0.46
C ILE A 67 8.47 5.61 1.63
N ASP A 68 8.67 4.58 2.46
CA ASP A 68 7.80 4.24 3.59
C ASP A 68 6.32 4.17 3.18
N GLU A 69 6.02 3.25 2.26
CA GLU A 69 4.67 3.03 1.75
C GLU A 69 4.30 1.55 1.77
N ASP A 70 3.08 1.26 2.21
CA ASP A 70 2.49 -0.07 2.21
C ASP A 70 1.22 -0.12 1.37
N ILE A 71 1.07 -1.20 0.59
CA ILE A 71 -0.17 -1.52 -0.15
C ILE A 71 -0.63 -2.92 0.25
N SER A 72 -1.89 -3.05 0.68
CA SER A 72 -2.47 -4.34 1.06
C SER A 72 -3.17 -5.04 -0.10
N ALA A 73 -3.09 -6.37 -0.11
CA ALA A 73 -3.76 -7.23 -1.08
C ALA A 73 -5.29 -7.07 -1.01
N GLU A 74 -5.84 -6.98 0.21
CA GLU A 74 -7.27 -6.72 0.44
C GLU A 74 -7.66 -5.33 -0.07
N GLY A 75 -6.84 -4.31 0.19
CA GLY A 75 -7.13 -2.95 -0.28
C GLY A 75 -7.22 -2.90 -1.79
N MET A 76 -6.29 -3.56 -2.49
CA MET A 76 -6.34 -3.72 -3.94
C MET A 76 -7.60 -4.47 -4.41
N LEU A 77 -7.98 -5.57 -3.75
CA LEU A 77 -9.13 -6.37 -4.13
C LEU A 77 -10.47 -5.65 -3.91
N TYR A 78 -10.60 -4.90 -2.82
CA TYR A 78 -11.87 -4.29 -2.41
C TYR A 78 -12.01 -2.81 -2.77
N GLY A 79 -11.05 -2.22 -3.48
CA GLY A 79 -11.16 -0.83 -3.91
C GLY A 79 -10.82 0.20 -2.82
N ILE A 80 -9.96 -0.15 -1.86
CA ILE A 80 -9.57 0.71 -0.74
C ILE A 80 -8.16 1.29 -1.02
N PRO A 81 -8.04 2.59 -1.34
CA PRO A 81 -6.75 3.21 -1.63
C PRO A 81 -5.81 3.26 -0.42
N ALA A 82 -4.52 3.50 -0.67
CA ALA A 82 -3.50 3.57 0.37
C ALA A 82 -3.81 4.68 1.39
N HIS A 83 -3.51 4.41 2.66
CA HIS A 83 -3.79 5.36 3.72
C HIS A 83 -2.97 6.64 3.53
N ARG A 84 -3.65 7.78 3.51
CA ARG A 84 -2.99 9.08 3.51
C ARG A 84 -2.92 9.60 4.94
N GLU A 85 -1.77 9.37 5.58
CA GLU A 85 -1.38 10.03 6.82
C GLU A 85 -1.60 11.55 6.67
N LYS A 86 -2.55 12.11 7.43
CA LYS A 86 -2.61 13.57 7.60
C LYS A 86 -1.59 13.90 8.68
N HIS A 87 -0.40 14.32 8.31
CA HIS A 87 0.52 14.92 9.28
C HIS A 87 -0.19 16.12 9.94
N GLY A 88 -0.67 15.92 11.17
CA GLY A 88 -1.13 16.98 12.03
C GLY A 88 0.06 17.90 12.30
N HIS A 89 -0.12 19.18 11.99
CA HIS A 89 0.79 20.23 12.42
C HIS A 89 0.93 20.16 13.94
N LEU A 90 2.07 19.67 14.45
CA LEU A 90 2.44 19.88 15.85
C LEU A 90 2.74 21.38 16.00
N GLN A 91 1.73 22.12 16.46
CA GLN A 91 1.90 23.45 17.00
C GLN A 91 2.64 23.31 18.33
N VAL A 92 3.98 23.38 18.28
CA VAL A 92 4.78 23.69 19.47
C VAL A 92 4.52 25.15 19.84
N SER A 93 3.50 25.38 20.65
CA SER A 93 3.26 26.68 21.28
C SER A 93 4.13 26.82 22.53
N ALA A 94 5.04 27.78 22.43
CA ALA A 94 5.57 28.63 23.49
C ALA A 94 6.30 27.97 24.67
N VAL A 95 7.62 28.20 24.66
CA VAL A 95 8.45 28.42 25.84
C VAL A 95 7.73 29.40 26.79
N GLY A 96 7.34 28.92 27.97
CA GLY A 96 6.95 29.76 29.08
C GLY A 96 8.18 30.23 29.84
N VAL A 97 8.56 31.50 29.65
CA VAL A 97 9.39 32.25 30.59
C VAL A 97 8.45 32.81 31.66
N GLY A 98 8.77 32.60 32.94
CA GLY A 98 8.24 33.41 34.05
C GLY A 98 7.93 32.65 35.33
N MET A 99 8.92 32.58 36.24
CA MET A 99 8.92 33.22 37.57
C MET A 99 10.31 33.05 38.20
#